data_AF-A0A452YM07-F1
#
_entry.id   AF-A0A452YM07-F1
#
_cell.length_a   1.000
_cell.length_b   1.000
_cell.length_c   1.000
_cell.angle_alpha   90.00
_cell.angle_beta   90.00
_cell.angle_gamma   90.00
#
_symmetry.space_group_name_H-M   'P 1'
#
loop_
_entity.id
_entity.type
_entity.pdbx_description
1 polymer ?
#
loop_
_entity_poly.entity_id
_entity_poly.type
_entity_poly.pdbx_seq_one_letter_code
_entity_poly.pdbx_strand_id
1 'polypeptide(L)'
;MTKKKRNYYLLYGEEEPTRTLQNGSYIGKVMFLTAVARPRWDNEGNVTFSGKIGIWPFVKEVPAQRRSDNRPRGTLETKSIKVNRQVMRE
;
A
#
# COMPACT_ATOMS: atom_id res chain seq x y z
N MET A 1 -15.12 -10.07 19.46
CA MET A 1 -14.27 -10.13 18.24
C MET A 1 -15.06 -10.78 17.13
N THR A 2 -15.54 -10.02 16.16
CA THR A 2 -16.44 -10.53 15.11
C THR A 2 -15.65 -11.32 14.06
N LYS A 3 -15.82 -12.65 14.06
CA LYS A 3 -15.56 -13.48 12.87
C LYS A 3 -16.46 -12.95 11.75
N LYS A 4 -15.91 -12.14 10.82
CA LYS A 4 -16.59 -11.88 9.54
C LYS A 4 -16.55 -13.18 8.75
N LYS A 5 -17.57 -14.04 8.91
CA LYS A 5 -17.80 -15.17 8.01
C LYS A 5 -17.91 -14.60 6.59
N ARG A 6 -17.12 -15.13 5.66
CA ARG A 6 -17.20 -14.82 4.23
C ARG A 6 -17.57 -16.10 3.51
N ASN A 7 -18.63 -16.05 2.72
CA ASN A 7 -19.05 -17.13 1.85
C ASN A 7 -18.40 -16.89 0.49
N TYR A 8 -17.74 -17.90 -0.06
CA TYR A 8 -17.25 -17.89 -1.45
C TYR A 8 -18.20 -18.76 -2.26
N TYR A 9 -18.66 -18.27 -3.41
CA TYR A 9 -19.38 -19.08 -4.38
C TYR A 9 -18.34 -19.67 -5.33
N LEU A 10 -18.00 -20.94 -5.12
CA LEU A 10 -17.04 -21.68 -5.94
C LEU A 10 -17.78 -22.56 -6.93
N LEU A 11 -17.25 -22.66 -8.15
CA LEU A 11 -17.75 -23.61 -9.14
C LEU A 11 -17.30 -25.04 -8.78
N TYR A 12 -17.99 -26.05 -9.32
CA TYR A 12 -17.60 -27.44 -9.11
C TYR A 12 -16.20 -27.70 -9.68
N GLY A 13 -15.25 -28.05 -8.81
CA GLY A 13 -13.84 -28.29 -9.15
C GLY A 13 -12.91 -27.08 -8.99
N GLU A 14 -13.42 -25.93 -8.55
CA GLU A 14 -12.59 -24.76 -8.26
C GLU A 14 -11.90 -24.93 -6.90
N GLU A 15 -10.58 -24.73 -6.86
CA GLU A 15 -9.82 -24.79 -5.61
C GLU A 15 -10.23 -23.67 -4.65
N GLU A 16 -10.30 -23.99 -3.35
CA GLU A 16 -10.62 -22.98 -2.35
C GLU A 16 -9.54 -21.88 -2.32
N PRO A 17 -9.93 -20.59 -2.30
CA PRO A 17 -8.97 -19.50 -2.32
C PRO A 17 -8.12 -19.50 -1.05
N THR A 18 -6.81 -19.68 -1.21
CA THR A 18 -5.86 -19.66 -0.10
C THR A 18 -5.68 -18.23 0.43
N ARG A 19 -5.98 -18.04 1.72
CA ARG A 19 -5.81 -16.76 2.40
C ARG A 19 -4.45 -16.68 3.07
N THR A 20 -3.57 -15.82 2.57
CA THR A 20 -2.24 -15.57 3.14
C THR A 20 -2.25 -14.67 4.38
N LEU A 21 -3.30 -13.85 4.57
CA LEU A 21 -3.35 -12.83 5.62
C LEU A 21 -4.34 -13.22 6.72
N GLN A 22 -3.90 -13.34 7.97
CA GLN A 22 -4.80 -13.73 9.07
C GLN A 22 -5.86 -12.66 9.44
N ASN A 23 -5.62 -11.38 9.14
CA ASN A 23 -6.52 -10.27 9.46
C ASN A 23 -6.57 -9.25 8.31
N GLY A 24 -7.74 -9.01 7.71
CA GLY A 24 -7.89 -8.00 6.64
C GLY A 24 -8.09 -6.56 7.16
N SER A 25 -8.46 -6.40 8.43
CA SER A 25 -8.59 -5.09 9.09
C SER A 25 -7.25 -4.51 9.54
N TYR A 26 -6.17 -5.31 9.53
CA TYR A 26 -4.80 -4.87 9.83
C TYR A 26 -3.94 -4.76 8.57
N ILE A 27 -4.56 -4.46 7.42
CA ILE A 27 -3.81 -4.03 6.25
C ILE A 27 -3.40 -2.59 6.48
N GLY A 28 -2.09 -2.34 6.52
CA GLY A 28 -1.54 -0.99 6.67
C GLY A 28 -1.99 -0.11 5.52
N LYS A 29 -2.65 1.02 5.83
CA LYS A 29 -3.00 2.04 4.85
C LYS A 29 -1.88 3.07 4.78
N VAL A 30 -1.32 3.26 3.59
CA VAL A 30 -0.23 4.20 3.30
C VAL A 30 -0.74 5.29 2.36
N MET A 31 -0.34 6.54 2.62
CA MET A 31 -0.60 7.67 1.75
C MET A 31 0.59 7.87 0.80
N PHE A 32 0.32 8.31 -0.43
CA PHE A 32 1.35 8.58 -1.43
C PHE A 32 1.22 10.01 -1.95
N LEU A 33 2.36 10.67 -2.18
CA LEU A 33 2.47 11.87 -3.00
C LEU A 33 2.76 11.44 -4.44
N THR A 34 1.95 11.88 -5.38
CA THR A 34 2.17 11.61 -6.81
C THR A 34 2.41 12.91 -7.55
N ALA A 35 3.50 12.98 -8.30
CA ALA A 35 3.79 14.11 -9.17
C ALA A 35 3.52 13.68 -10.62
N VAL A 36 2.55 14.36 -11.24
CA VAL A 36 2.19 14.15 -12.64
C VAL A 36 2.12 15.51 -13.33
N ALA A 37 2.93 15.67 -14.36
CA ALA A 37 2.89 16.80 -15.28
C ALA A 37 1.98 16.50 -16.48
N ARG A 38 1.69 17.53 -17.27
CA ARG A 38 0.92 17.37 -18.50
C ARG A 38 1.72 16.54 -19.52
N PRO A 39 1.13 15.50 -20.14
CA PRO A 39 1.80 14.78 -21.21
C PRO A 39 2.13 15.71 -22.38
N ARG A 40 3.30 15.52 -22.99
CA ARG A 40 3.72 16.24 -24.19
C ARG A 40 3.75 15.28 -25.36
N TRP A 41 3.41 15.81 -26.53
CA TRP A 41 3.25 15.08 -27.77
C TRP A 41 4.10 15.75 -28.84
N ASP A 42 4.61 14.97 -29.80
CA ASP A 42 5.22 15.52 -31.01
C ASP A 42 4.14 15.91 -32.05
N ASN A 43 4.59 16.42 -33.20
CA ASN A 43 3.70 16.81 -34.30
C ASN A 43 3.03 15.60 -35.00
N GLU A 44 3.56 14.39 -34.80
CA GLU A 44 3.05 13.15 -35.39
C GLU A 44 2.05 12.45 -34.46
N GLY A 45 1.83 12.98 -33.25
CA GLY A 45 0.89 12.43 -32.27
C GLY A 45 1.49 11.31 -31.40
N ASN A 46 2.81 11.21 -31.29
CA ASN A 46 3.48 10.30 -30.36
C ASN A 46 3.75 10.99 -29.01
N VAL A 47 3.67 10.22 -27.92
CA VAL A 47 3.94 10.71 -26.56
C VAL A 47 5.45 10.87 -26.37
N THR A 48 5.92 12.12 -26.34
CA THR A 48 7.33 12.43 -26.02
C THR A 48 7.59 12.49 -24.53
N PHE A 49 6.58 12.87 -23.75
CA PHE A 49 6.67 12.86 -22.29
C PHE A 49 5.33 12.45 -21.70
N SER A 50 5.30 11.36 -20.95
CA SER A 50 4.07 10.82 -20.37
C SER A 50 3.51 11.65 -19.20
N GLY A 51 4.30 12.61 -18.69
CA GLY A 51 3.91 13.39 -17.52
C GLY A 51 4.11 12.68 -16.18
N LYS A 52 4.38 11.37 -16.16
CA LYS A 52 4.57 10.63 -14.91
C LYS A 52 5.96 10.92 -14.35
N ILE A 53 6.04 11.70 -13.25
CA ILE A 53 7.32 12.08 -12.64
C ILE A 53 7.71 11.09 -11.54
N GLY A 54 6.79 10.81 -10.61
CA GLY A 54 7.11 9.93 -9.50
C GLY A 54 5.98 9.73 -8.49
N ILE A 55 6.20 8.75 -7.61
CA ILE A 55 5.30 8.37 -6.52
C ILE A 55 6.16 8.17 -5.27
N TRP A 56 5.84 8.89 -4.18
CA TRP A 56 6.56 8.81 -2.92
C TRP A 56 5.62 8.43 -1.77
N PRO A 57 5.90 7.35 -1.02
CA PRO A 57 5.09 6.98 0.15
C PRO A 57 5.41 7.84 1.37
N PHE A 58 4.37 8.22 2.13
CA PHE A 58 4.51 8.81 3.46
C PHE A 58 4.66 7.70 4.50
N VAL A 59 5.88 7.21 4.64
CA VAL A 59 6.22 6.12 5.57
C VAL A 59 7.48 6.43 6.37
N LYS A 60 7.58 5.82 7.54
CA LYS A 60 8.78 5.83 8.38
C LYS A 60 9.16 4.42 8.78
N GLU A 61 10.46 4.13 8.77
CA GLU A 61 10.98 2.92 9.37
C GLU A 61 11.07 3.11 10.89
N VAL A 62 10.35 2.27 11.62
CA VAL A 62 10.28 2.30 13.09
C VAL A 62 10.52 0.89 13.60
N PRO A 63 11.40 0.69 14.61
CA PRO A 63 11.57 -0.62 15.21
C PRO A 63 10.28 -1.11 15.88
N ALA A 64 9.99 -2.39 15.72
CA ALA A 64 8.87 -3.07 16.33
C ALA A 64 8.93 -2.93 17.86
N GLN A 65 7.96 -2.24 18.45
CA GLN A 65 7.93 -1.98 19.90
C GLN A 65 7.52 -3.21 20.72
N ARG A 66 6.68 -4.07 20.13
CA ARG A 66 6.18 -5.31 20.75
C ARG A 66 6.59 -6.49 19.89
N ARG A 67 6.96 -7.59 20.53
CA ARG A 67 7.11 -8.89 19.88
C ARG A 67 5.73 -9.38 19.44
N SER A 68 5.65 -9.97 18.26
CA SER A 68 4.55 -10.84 17.82
C SER A 68 5.13 -12.07 17.16
N ASP A 69 4.33 -13.12 16.95
CA ASP A 69 4.83 -14.38 16.38
C ASP A 69 5.49 -14.19 15.01
N ASN A 70 4.98 -13.24 14.21
CA ASN A 70 5.52 -12.94 12.88
C ASN A 70 6.67 -11.93 12.88
N ARG A 71 7.01 -11.31 14.02
CA ARG A 71 8.11 -10.33 14.09
C ARG A 71 8.71 -10.20 15.50
N PRO A 72 10.03 -10.41 15.68
CA PRO A 72 10.68 -10.14 16.95
C PRO A 72 10.68 -8.64 17.26
N ARG A 73 10.80 -8.30 18.55
CA ARG A 73 10.94 -6.89 18.97
C ARG A 73 12.22 -6.31 18.37
N GLY A 74 12.14 -5.10 17.83
CA GLY A 74 13.28 -4.39 17.25
C GLY A 74 13.42 -4.52 15.73
N THR A 75 12.71 -5.45 15.06
CA THR A 75 12.69 -5.50 13.59
C THR A 75 12.18 -4.18 13.03
N LEU A 76 12.87 -3.62 12.03
CA LEU A 76 12.43 -2.39 11.37
C LEU A 76 11.14 -2.64 10.59
N GLU A 77 10.14 -1.81 10.87
CA GLU A 77 8.84 -1.88 10.23
C GLU A 77 8.52 -0.56 9.55
N THR A 78 8.02 -0.65 8.33
CA THR A 78 7.44 0.48 7.62
C THR A 78 6.08 0.81 8.22
N LYS A 79 5.96 1.98 8.85
CA LYS A 79 4.69 2.50 9.36
C LYS A 79 4.25 3.70 8.57
N SER A 80 2.95 3.80 8.31
CA SER A 80 2.38 4.99 7.69
C SER A 80 2.42 6.17 8.65
N ILE A 81 2.76 7.33 8.11
CA ILE A 81 2.77 8.58 8.84
C ILE A 81 1.38 9.22 8.71
N LYS A 82 0.87 9.81 9.79
CA LYS A 82 -0.34 10.64 9.72
C LYS A 82 0.02 11.94 8.99
N VAL A 83 -0.44 12.05 7.75
CA VAL A 83 -0.13 13.20 6.90
C VAL A 83 -0.90 14.44 7.37
N ASN A 84 -0.17 15.53 7.64
CA ASN A 84 -0.70 16.86 7.93
C ASN A 84 0.03 17.90 7.05
N ARG A 85 -0.32 19.19 7.16
CA ARG A 85 0.30 20.26 6.34
C ARG A 85 1.83 20.36 6.50
N GLN A 86 2.36 20.01 7.66
CA GLN A 86 3.80 20.07 7.93
C GLN A 86 4.50 18.86 7.31
N VAL A 87 4.00 17.65 7.54
CA VAL A 87 4.51 16.39 6.97
C VAL A 87 4.50 16.40 5.45
N MET A 88 3.55 17.09 4.80
CA MET A 88 3.56 17.24 3.34
C MET A 88 4.68 18.12 2.79
N ARG A 89 5.34 18.92 3.64
CA ARG A 89 6.38 19.89 3.26
C ARG A 89 7.78 19.47 3.71
N GLU A 90 7.87 18.44 4.55
CA GLU A 90 9.11 17.73 4.91
C GLU A 90 9.53 16.80 3.77
#